data_AF-A0A929HUG5-F1
#
_entry.id   AF-A0A929HUG5-F1
#
_cell.length_a   1.000
_cell.length_b   1.000
_cell.length_c   1.000
_cell.angle_alpha   90.00
_cell.angle_beta   90.00
_cell.angle_gamma   90.00
#
_symmetry.space_group_name_H-M   'P 1'
#
loop_
_entity.id
_entity.type
_entity.pdbx_description
1 polymer ?
#
loop_
_entity_poly.entity_id
_entity_poly.type
_entity_poly.pdbx_seq_one_letter_code
_entity_poly.pdbx_strand_id
1 'polypeptide(L)'
;MDNVDQALIAFINCEQLDLQNGSILLINKQNNKQFVVAPTVPVALGYCKTFRTISEHASVIAANIPQLAGQEADVISVLTMVRDAGILTTAESVAARISSQNEDSKPLAPTRAFIITCDRPLAVRRLLETMLQTSNLTRHEEIFLVDDSRKWLNADENREAVEKFNLASAKNIHYVGAKQQKQLLDDLISALPQHESAIRFLIDRERWAEQKSYGLARTVCLLLSVDKRCIVMDDDVLCSSAEAPHSSNGIAFSDNTREMDFYADEQKALTSVIKREMNPLTGHAQCLGMTLAQATKKLGLEELNAESLAGANAPFLGLMDGNSPVLITQNGTLGDPGSPQINSYMLDQGSIQRMLAAPGGHTSAQANRCYWIGRSRPTFTKMAVMSQVTGLDNSHLLPPYFPIFRGEDHLFGAMVEFLFPQGTTLEYDWCVPHLPIEDRSEQADTSSVAYKGGIGFFSKYITDHTNYEPGIALDTRIEGLCLLIQELSESSNTGLQTLLQTDVSSTNASRLKAISAQFQTASQNQAPQDWLNYLQQGANELSQVLQISASPSKIGGIPERMGDGAVLDQAKAYAAEFAGALRVWPEIRDAASAIATN
;
A
#
# COMPACT_ATOMS: atom_id res chain seq x y z
N MET A 1 13.92 -38.71 -15.69
CA MET A 1 13.48 -38.37 -14.33
C MET A 1 14.10 -37.05 -13.85
N ASP A 2 15.27 -36.67 -14.35
CA ASP A 2 16.00 -35.47 -13.88
C ASP A 2 15.40 -34.09 -14.25
N ASN A 3 14.46 -34.00 -15.20
CA ASN A 3 13.87 -32.72 -15.62
C ASN A 3 12.55 -32.37 -14.89
N VAL A 4 12.03 -33.28 -14.06
CA VAL A 4 10.71 -33.15 -13.39
C VAL A 4 10.83 -32.51 -12.01
N ASP A 5 12.02 -32.53 -11.41
CA ASP A 5 12.30 -31.96 -10.08
C ASP A 5 12.65 -30.45 -10.13
N GLN A 6 12.90 -29.91 -11.33
CA GLN A 6 13.27 -28.50 -11.53
C GLN A 6 12.07 -27.57 -11.78
N ALA A 7 10.88 -28.11 -12.06
CA ALA A 7 9.71 -27.27 -12.32
C ALA A 7 9.29 -26.51 -11.07
N LEU A 8 9.11 -25.19 -11.21
CA LEU A 8 8.62 -24.34 -10.12
C LEU A 8 7.10 -24.46 -10.03
N ILE A 9 6.63 -24.95 -8.89
CA ILE A 9 5.21 -25.16 -8.64
C ILE A 9 4.77 -24.50 -7.34
N ALA A 10 3.48 -24.25 -7.21
CA ALA A 10 2.90 -23.69 -6.00
C ALA A 10 1.45 -24.14 -5.81
N PHE A 11 1.02 -24.14 -4.55
CA PHE A 11 -0.36 -24.33 -4.17
C PHE A 11 -1.12 -23.00 -4.25
N ILE A 12 -2.20 -22.99 -5.03
CA ILE A 12 -3.12 -21.86 -5.14
C ILE A 12 -4.39 -22.11 -4.31
N ASN A 13 -5.22 -21.08 -4.15
CA ASN A 13 -6.46 -21.18 -3.38
C ASN A 13 -7.41 -22.24 -3.99
N CYS A 14 -7.36 -23.45 -3.45
CA CYS A 14 -8.31 -24.52 -3.71
C CYS A 14 -9.47 -24.43 -2.71
N GLU A 15 -10.66 -24.75 -3.18
CA GLU A 15 -11.79 -25.02 -2.28
C GLU A 15 -11.57 -26.37 -1.58
N GLN A 16 -11.95 -26.44 -0.30
CA GLN A 16 -11.78 -27.63 0.53
C GLN A 16 -13.14 -28.07 1.04
N LEU A 17 -13.52 -29.32 0.76
CA LEU A 17 -14.79 -29.89 1.20
C LEU A 17 -14.51 -31.13 2.07
N ASP A 18 -15.01 -31.12 3.30
CA ASP A 18 -14.96 -32.30 4.17
C ASP A 18 -16.01 -33.33 3.72
N LEU A 19 -15.53 -34.52 3.36
CA LEU A 19 -16.38 -35.62 2.88
C LEU A 19 -17.04 -36.41 4.03
N GLN A 20 -16.82 -36.02 5.28
CA GLN A 20 -17.35 -36.65 6.50
C GLN A 20 -16.98 -38.14 6.65
N ASN A 21 -15.98 -38.60 5.90
CA ASN A 21 -15.46 -39.97 5.92
C ASN A 21 -13.97 -40.01 6.28
N GLY A 22 -13.44 -38.92 6.83
CA GLY A 22 -12.02 -38.75 7.15
C GLY A 22 -11.15 -38.34 5.97
N SER A 23 -11.74 -37.82 4.89
CA SER A 23 -11.03 -37.30 3.71
C SER A 23 -11.51 -35.89 3.34
N ILE A 24 -10.64 -35.11 2.70
CA ILE A 24 -10.93 -33.77 2.17
C ILE A 24 -10.86 -33.82 0.64
N LEU A 25 -11.86 -33.26 -0.03
CA LEU A 25 -11.82 -32.99 -1.47
C LEU A 25 -11.22 -31.60 -1.70
N LEU A 26 -10.13 -31.53 -2.46
CA LEU A 26 -9.57 -30.29 -2.98
C LEU A 26 -10.14 -30.01 -4.36
N ILE A 27 -10.58 -28.78 -4.62
CA ILE A 27 -11.03 -28.31 -5.93
C ILE A 27 -10.17 -27.12 -6.33
N ASN A 28 -9.38 -27.26 -7.39
CA ASN A 28 -8.62 -26.16 -7.96
C ASN A 28 -9.57 -25.24 -8.74
N LYS A 29 -9.75 -24.01 -8.25
CA LYS A 29 -10.68 -23.02 -8.83
C LYS A 29 -10.30 -22.53 -10.23
N GLN A 30 -9.04 -22.68 -10.64
CA GLN A 30 -8.58 -22.20 -11.96
C GLN A 30 -8.83 -23.21 -13.09
N ASN A 31 -8.75 -24.51 -12.80
CA ASN A 31 -8.84 -25.57 -13.80
C ASN A 31 -9.94 -26.61 -13.51
N ASN A 32 -10.67 -26.44 -12.41
CA ASN A 32 -11.73 -27.33 -11.91
C ASN A 32 -11.29 -28.78 -11.64
N LYS A 33 -9.97 -29.06 -11.57
CA LYS A 33 -9.46 -30.37 -11.19
C LYS A 33 -9.71 -30.62 -9.72
N GLN A 34 -9.94 -31.88 -9.39
CA GLN A 34 -10.31 -32.30 -8.05
C GLN A 34 -9.45 -33.47 -7.58
N PHE A 35 -9.14 -33.50 -6.30
CA PHE A 35 -8.34 -34.57 -5.71
C PHE A 35 -8.73 -34.81 -4.25
N VAL A 36 -8.91 -36.08 -3.88
CA VAL A 36 -9.25 -36.48 -2.51
C VAL A 36 -7.95 -36.77 -1.75
N VAL A 37 -7.79 -36.13 -0.58
CA VAL A 37 -6.59 -36.23 0.26
C VAL A 37 -6.95 -36.45 1.72
N ALA A 38 -5.96 -36.90 2.51
CA ALA A 38 -6.11 -36.96 3.96
C ALA A 38 -6.18 -35.55 4.58
N PRO A 39 -6.81 -35.35 5.76
CA PRO A 39 -7.01 -34.03 6.37
C PRO A 39 -5.73 -33.27 6.73
N THR A 40 -4.60 -33.97 6.87
CA THR A 40 -3.29 -33.35 7.14
C THR A 40 -2.65 -32.74 5.90
N VAL A 41 -3.04 -33.18 4.69
CA VAL A 41 -2.43 -32.72 3.43
C VAL A 41 -2.75 -31.25 3.15
N PRO A 42 -3.99 -30.73 3.26
CA PRO A 42 -4.27 -29.32 3.05
C PRO A 42 -3.50 -28.39 4.01
N VAL A 43 -3.27 -28.84 5.25
CA VAL A 43 -2.45 -28.10 6.24
C VAL A 43 -1.01 -27.98 5.75
N ALA A 44 -0.42 -29.08 5.25
CA ALA A 44 0.93 -29.07 4.69
C ALA A 44 1.01 -28.21 3.40
N LEU A 45 0.02 -28.31 2.51
CA LEU A 45 -0.07 -27.49 1.29
C LEU A 45 -0.18 -25.98 1.60
N GLY A 46 -0.64 -25.62 2.80
CA GLY A 46 -0.61 -24.24 3.29
C GLY A 46 0.79 -23.60 3.28
N TYR A 47 1.86 -24.40 3.37
CA TYR A 47 3.25 -23.94 3.28
C TYR A 47 3.79 -23.88 1.84
N CYS A 48 3.03 -24.37 0.85
CA CYS A 48 3.45 -24.46 -0.55
C CYS A 48 2.96 -23.30 -1.43
N LYS A 49 2.59 -22.16 -0.85
CA LYS A 49 1.99 -21.02 -1.58
C LYS A 49 2.96 -20.20 -2.43
N THR A 50 4.25 -20.49 -2.35
CA THR A 50 5.31 -19.80 -3.08
C THR A 50 5.87 -20.69 -4.17
N PHE A 51 6.19 -20.16 -5.34
CA PHE A 51 6.83 -20.96 -6.40
C PHE A 51 8.21 -21.46 -5.98
N ARG A 52 8.33 -22.79 -5.87
CA ARG A 52 9.54 -23.55 -5.51
C ARG A 52 9.51 -24.90 -6.21
N THR A 53 10.65 -25.58 -6.24
CA THR A 53 10.72 -26.99 -6.63
C THR A 53 10.00 -27.88 -5.60
N ILE A 54 9.65 -29.12 -5.99
CA ILE A 54 9.04 -30.09 -5.07
C ILE A 54 9.96 -30.37 -3.88
N SER A 55 11.25 -30.53 -4.14
CA SER A 55 12.27 -30.79 -3.11
C SER A 55 12.39 -29.66 -2.08
N GLU A 56 12.33 -28.40 -2.54
CA GLU A 56 12.31 -27.24 -1.64
C GLU A 56 11.00 -27.17 -0.83
N HIS A 57 9.85 -27.45 -1.44
CA HIS A 57 8.58 -27.54 -0.71
C HIS A 57 8.60 -28.60 0.38
N ALA A 58 9.14 -29.79 0.08
CA ALA A 58 9.28 -30.85 1.05
C ALA A 58 10.15 -30.42 2.25
N SER A 59 11.25 -29.71 1.97
CA SER A 59 12.14 -29.17 3.00
C SER A 59 11.42 -28.12 3.88
N VAL A 60 10.64 -27.21 3.27
CA VAL A 60 9.84 -26.22 4.01
C VAL A 60 8.78 -26.89 4.88
N ILE A 61 8.09 -27.90 4.36
CA ILE A 61 7.08 -28.66 5.12
C ILE A 61 7.74 -29.37 6.30
N ALA A 62 8.84 -30.11 6.08
CA ALA A 62 9.54 -30.84 7.13
C ALA A 62 10.07 -29.92 8.24
N ALA A 63 10.50 -28.70 7.89
CA ALA A 63 10.94 -27.70 8.87
C ALA A 63 9.79 -27.11 9.71
N ASN A 64 8.57 -27.06 9.19
CA ASN A 64 7.41 -26.45 9.86
C ASN A 64 6.46 -27.48 10.52
N ILE A 65 6.57 -28.75 10.15
CA ILE A 65 5.76 -29.85 10.69
C ILE A 65 6.69 -30.89 11.32
N PRO A 66 6.92 -30.84 12.65
CA PRO A 66 7.89 -31.71 13.33
C PRO A 66 7.69 -33.21 13.09
N GLN A 67 6.45 -33.64 12.88
CA GLN A 67 6.11 -35.05 12.60
C GLN A 67 6.63 -35.55 11.25
N LEU A 68 6.98 -34.64 10.34
CA LEU A 68 7.48 -34.93 8.99
C LEU A 68 8.99 -34.70 8.85
N ALA A 69 9.69 -34.33 9.94
CA ALA A 69 11.14 -34.18 9.94
C ALA A 69 11.81 -35.52 9.58
N GLY A 70 12.68 -35.54 8.57
CA GLY A 70 13.33 -36.76 8.08
C GLY A 70 12.43 -37.64 7.19
N GLN A 71 11.23 -37.19 6.82
CA GLN A 71 10.29 -37.89 5.93
C GLN A 71 10.16 -37.19 4.57
N GLU A 72 11.20 -36.47 4.13
CA GLU A 72 11.16 -35.63 2.92
C GLU A 72 10.81 -36.45 1.67
N ALA A 73 11.27 -37.69 1.57
CA ALA A 73 10.94 -38.57 0.43
C ALA A 73 9.44 -38.88 0.33
N ASP A 74 8.77 -39.10 1.46
CA ASP A 74 7.32 -39.34 1.49
C ASP A 74 6.55 -38.06 1.16
N VAL A 75 7.01 -36.92 1.66
CA VAL A 75 6.45 -35.60 1.33
C VAL A 75 6.57 -35.33 -0.17
N ILE A 76 7.73 -35.60 -0.78
CA ILE A 76 7.95 -35.48 -2.23
C ILE A 76 6.97 -36.35 -3.02
N SER A 77 6.74 -37.60 -2.59
CA SER A 77 5.78 -38.50 -3.22
C SER A 77 4.36 -37.95 -3.18
N VAL A 78 3.92 -37.44 -2.02
CA VAL A 78 2.60 -36.82 -1.87
C VAL A 78 2.46 -35.56 -2.72
N LEU A 79 3.44 -34.66 -2.68
CA LEU A 79 3.44 -33.44 -3.51
C LEU A 79 3.41 -33.76 -5.01
N THR A 80 4.10 -34.82 -5.43
CA THR A 80 4.07 -35.33 -6.80
C THR A 80 2.67 -35.78 -7.20
N MET A 81 2.00 -36.58 -6.37
CA MET A 81 0.61 -37.00 -6.61
C MET A 81 -0.35 -35.81 -6.71
N VAL A 82 -0.21 -34.83 -5.82
CA VAL A 82 -1.04 -33.62 -5.79
C VAL A 82 -0.79 -32.75 -7.05
N ARG A 83 0.46 -32.63 -7.50
CA ARG A 83 0.82 -31.97 -8.77
C ARG A 83 0.19 -32.69 -9.96
N ASP A 84 0.37 -34.00 -10.06
CA ASP A 84 -0.08 -34.80 -11.20
C ASP A 84 -1.62 -34.84 -11.29
N ALA A 85 -2.31 -34.66 -10.16
CA ALA A 85 -3.76 -34.46 -10.10
C ALA A 85 -4.21 -33.05 -10.55
N GLY A 86 -3.30 -32.12 -10.84
CA GLY A 86 -3.59 -30.75 -11.30
C GLY A 86 -3.97 -29.77 -10.19
N ILE A 87 -3.64 -30.08 -8.93
CA ILE A 87 -3.93 -29.21 -7.77
C ILE A 87 -2.86 -28.14 -7.60
N LEU A 88 -1.59 -28.44 -7.89
CA LEU A 88 -0.52 -27.45 -7.92
C LEU A 88 -0.47 -26.75 -9.28
N THR A 89 -0.24 -25.44 -9.27
CA THR A 89 -0.03 -24.65 -10.48
C THR A 89 1.46 -24.57 -10.79
N THR A 90 1.81 -24.47 -12.08
CA THR A 90 3.21 -24.29 -12.50
C THR A 90 3.52 -22.82 -12.79
N ALA A 91 4.75 -22.40 -12.54
CA ALA A 91 5.20 -21.05 -12.83
C ALA A 91 5.10 -20.73 -14.33
N GLU A 92 5.37 -21.71 -15.22
CA GLU A 92 5.25 -21.56 -16.67
C GLU A 92 3.83 -21.19 -17.09
N SER A 93 2.82 -21.85 -16.50
CA SER A 93 1.41 -21.57 -16.82
C SER A 93 0.99 -20.16 -16.38
N VAL A 94 1.48 -19.70 -15.23
CA VAL A 94 1.22 -18.36 -14.71
C VAL A 94 1.96 -17.31 -15.53
N ALA A 95 3.22 -17.56 -15.88
CA ALA A 95 4.01 -16.68 -16.73
C ALA A 95 3.35 -16.49 -18.10
N ALA A 96 2.94 -17.58 -18.75
CA ALA A 96 2.22 -17.52 -20.03
C ALA A 96 0.93 -16.70 -19.95
N ARG A 97 0.15 -16.86 -18.86
CA ARG A 97 -1.09 -16.09 -18.62
C ARG A 97 -0.83 -14.60 -18.37
N ILE A 98 0.26 -14.24 -17.70
CA ILE A 98 0.62 -12.83 -17.47
C ILE A 98 1.23 -12.21 -18.73
N SER A 99 1.92 -12.99 -19.55
CA SER A 99 2.47 -12.52 -20.83
C SER A 99 1.42 -12.42 -21.93
N SER A 100 0.29 -13.12 -21.83
CA SER A 100 -0.77 -13.06 -22.84
C SER A 100 -1.43 -11.68 -22.83
N GLN A 101 -1.32 -10.96 -23.95
CA GLN A 101 -1.90 -9.64 -24.13
C GLN A 101 -3.08 -9.72 -25.10
N ASN A 102 -4.17 -9.02 -24.81
CA ASN A 102 -5.21 -8.78 -25.82
C ASN A 102 -4.73 -7.68 -26.79
N GLU A 103 -5.00 -7.86 -28.09
CA GLU A 103 -4.54 -6.93 -29.14
C GLU A 103 -5.19 -5.52 -29.05
N ASP A 104 -6.31 -5.39 -28.34
CA ASP A 104 -7.08 -4.14 -28.19
C ASP A 104 -6.50 -3.20 -27.10
N SER A 105 -5.25 -2.76 -27.25
CA SER A 105 -4.69 -1.78 -26.31
C SER A 105 -5.26 -0.38 -26.55
N LYS A 106 -6.06 0.12 -25.61
CA LYS A 106 -6.50 1.53 -25.62
C LYS A 106 -5.30 2.46 -25.36
N PRO A 107 -5.28 3.66 -25.97
CA PRO A 107 -4.32 4.70 -25.60
C PRO A 107 -4.42 5.03 -24.11
N LEU A 108 -3.29 5.26 -23.46
CA LEU A 108 -3.27 5.71 -22.07
C LEU A 108 -3.89 7.09 -21.94
N ALA A 109 -4.70 7.29 -20.92
CA ALA A 109 -5.26 8.60 -20.59
C ALA A 109 -4.15 9.64 -20.35
N PRO A 110 -4.38 10.93 -20.62
CA PRO A 110 -3.39 11.96 -20.31
C PRO A 110 -3.13 12.06 -18.80
N THR A 111 -1.98 12.61 -18.43
CA THR A 111 -1.54 12.71 -17.03
C THR A 111 -1.70 14.13 -16.51
N ARG A 112 -2.30 14.28 -15.32
CA ARG A 112 -2.29 15.52 -14.52
C ARG A 112 -1.43 15.31 -13.27
N ALA A 113 -0.59 16.28 -12.96
CA ALA A 113 0.28 16.25 -11.79
C ALA A 113 -0.21 17.22 -10.71
N PHE A 114 -0.05 16.85 -9.44
CA PHE A 114 -0.57 17.57 -8.29
C PHE A 114 0.50 17.66 -7.21
N ILE A 115 0.64 18.84 -6.63
CA ILE A 115 1.35 19.08 -5.38
C ILE A 115 0.29 19.33 -4.32
N ILE A 116 0.37 18.66 -3.18
CA ILE A 116 -0.50 18.94 -2.02
C ILE A 116 0.31 19.62 -0.92
N THR A 117 -0.27 20.65 -0.30
CA THR A 117 0.37 21.39 0.80
C THR A 117 -0.64 21.85 1.83
N CYS A 118 -0.18 22.06 3.07
CA CYS A 118 -0.94 22.70 4.13
C CYS A 118 0.02 23.41 5.08
N ASP A 119 -0.03 24.75 5.09
CA ASP A 119 0.73 25.62 5.98
C ASP A 119 2.27 25.53 5.87
N ARG A 120 2.80 25.20 4.68
CA ARG A 120 4.24 24.92 4.45
C ARG A 120 4.85 25.66 3.25
N PRO A 121 4.90 27.00 3.24
CA PRO A 121 5.45 27.77 2.12
C PRO A 121 6.93 27.58 1.85
N LEU A 122 7.72 27.15 2.84
CA LEU A 122 9.13 26.81 2.63
C LEU A 122 9.29 25.50 1.86
N ALA A 123 8.47 24.49 2.15
CA ALA A 123 8.51 23.21 1.46
C ALA A 123 8.11 23.38 -0.01
N VAL A 124 7.00 24.10 -0.25
CA VAL A 124 6.52 24.46 -1.59
C VAL A 124 7.60 25.16 -2.41
N ARG A 125 8.24 26.22 -1.88
CA ARG A 125 9.30 26.93 -2.59
C ARG A 125 10.45 26.01 -3.00
N ARG A 126 10.94 25.19 -2.07
CA ARG A 126 12.03 24.24 -2.35
C ARG A 126 11.64 23.21 -3.41
N LEU A 127 10.43 22.66 -3.33
CA LEU A 127 9.94 21.73 -4.34
C LEU A 127 9.87 22.39 -5.73
N LEU A 128 9.26 23.57 -5.83
CA LEU A 128 9.13 24.30 -7.09
C LEU A 128 10.49 24.66 -7.72
N GLU A 129 11.49 25.02 -6.90
CA GLU A 129 12.87 25.24 -7.37
C GLU A 129 13.47 23.98 -8.00
N THR A 130 13.28 22.81 -7.39
CA THR A 130 13.75 21.54 -7.98
C THR A 130 12.95 21.12 -9.22
N MET A 131 11.69 21.50 -9.32
CA MET A 131 10.88 21.30 -10.53
C MET A 131 11.39 22.14 -11.71
N LEU A 132 11.91 23.36 -11.48
CA LEU A 132 12.51 24.17 -12.56
C LEU A 132 13.77 23.54 -13.15
N GLN A 133 14.47 22.72 -12.37
CA GLN A 133 15.67 21.99 -12.81
C GLN A 133 15.32 20.72 -13.61
N THR A 134 14.05 20.33 -13.61
CA THR A 134 13.56 19.11 -14.25
C THR A 134 13.16 19.37 -15.70
N SER A 135 13.51 18.44 -16.60
CA SER A 135 13.02 18.45 -17.98
C SER A 135 11.61 17.86 -18.08
N ASN A 136 10.87 18.19 -19.14
CA ASN A 136 9.65 17.50 -19.58
C ASN A 136 8.36 17.71 -18.76
N LEU A 137 8.24 18.78 -17.97
CA LEU A 137 6.96 19.13 -17.31
C LEU A 137 5.79 19.30 -18.31
N THR A 138 6.09 19.69 -19.55
CA THR A 138 5.11 19.87 -20.64
C THR A 138 4.44 18.57 -21.11
N ARG A 139 4.95 17.39 -20.71
CA ARG A 139 4.30 16.10 -21.03
C ARG A 139 3.01 15.86 -20.23
N HIS A 140 2.84 16.59 -19.12
CA HIS A 140 1.62 16.54 -18.34
C HIS A 140 0.59 17.51 -18.92
N GLU A 141 -0.66 17.07 -19.00
CA GLU A 141 -1.79 17.85 -19.50
C GLU A 141 -1.93 19.14 -18.69
N GLU A 142 -1.90 19.03 -17.36
CA GLU A 142 -1.94 20.15 -16.42
C GLU A 142 -1.16 19.80 -15.14
N ILE A 143 -0.70 20.84 -14.43
CA ILE A 143 -0.03 20.72 -13.14
C ILE A 143 -0.76 21.63 -12.14
N PHE A 144 -1.05 21.13 -10.95
CA PHE A 144 -1.78 21.85 -9.91
C PHE A 144 -0.98 21.90 -8.61
N LEU A 145 -1.20 22.95 -7.84
CA LEU A 145 -0.92 22.97 -6.41
C LEU A 145 -2.25 23.10 -5.67
N VAL A 146 -2.62 22.07 -4.92
CA VAL A 146 -3.82 22.02 -4.08
C VAL A 146 -3.42 22.41 -2.66
N ASP A 147 -3.88 23.58 -2.24
CA ASP A 147 -3.48 24.22 -0.99
C ASP A 147 -4.59 24.12 0.06
N ASP A 148 -4.37 23.29 1.08
CA ASP A 148 -5.28 23.14 2.22
C ASP A 148 -4.84 23.97 3.45
N SER A 149 -3.94 24.94 3.28
CA SER A 149 -3.44 25.82 4.36
C SER A 149 -4.56 26.46 5.17
N ARG A 150 -4.39 26.47 6.50
CA ARG A 150 -5.33 27.05 7.46
C ARG A 150 -4.97 28.50 7.80
N LYS A 151 -3.69 28.87 7.64
CA LYS A 151 -3.22 30.24 7.85
C LYS A 151 -3.20 30.99 6.51
N TRP A 152 -3.94 32.09 6.44
CA TRP A 152 -4.06 32.88 5.22
C TRP A 152 -2.70 33.41 4.72
N LEU A 153 -1.77 33.76 5.62
CA LEU A 153 -0.41 34.19 5.26
C LEU A 153 0.37 33.08 4.53
N ASN A 154 0.28 31.84 5.02
CA ASN A 154 0.94 30.71 4.36
C ASN A 154 0.33 30.43 2.99
N ALA A 155 -1.00 30.51 2.87
CA ALA A 155 -1.68 30.37 1.58
C ALA A 155 -1.27 31.47 0.59
N ASP A 156 -1.06 32.69 1.08
CA ASP A 156 -0.56 33.82 0.28
C ASP A 156 0.85 33.57 -0.26
N GLU A 157 1.77 33.14 0.61
CA GLU A 157 3.14 32.78 0.22
C GLU A 157 3.18 31.60 -0.76
N ASN A 158 2.34 30.57 -0.56
CA ASN A 158 2.23 29.45 -1.50
C ASN A 158 1.77 29.92 -2.88
N ARG A 159 0.77 30.81 -2.94
CA ARG A 159 0.27 31.37 -4.18
C ARG A 159 1.33 32.20 -4.90
N GLU A 160 2.05 33.05 -4.16
CA GLU A 160 3.16 33.85 -4.70
C GLU A 160 4.29 32.96 -5.24
N ALA A 161 4.58 31.84 -4.57
CA ALA A 161 5.58 30.87 -5.03
C ALA A 161 5.18 30.23 -6.37
N VAL A 162 3.90 29.89 -6.55
CA VAL A 162 3.36 29.40 -7.84
C VAL A 162 3.43 30.47 -8.93
N GLU A 163 3.06 31.72 -8.61
CA GLU A 163 3.16 32.84 -9.56
C GLU A 163 4.60 33.04 -10.03
N LYS A 164 5.58 33.02 -9.12
CA LYS A 164 7.01 33.10 -9.44
C LYS A 164 7.48 31.93 -10.30
N PHE A 165 7.06 30.70 -9.97
CA PHE A 165 7.39 29.51 -10.76
C PHE A 165 6.89 29.64 -12.21
N ASN A 166 5.66 30.13 -12.40
CA ASN A 166 5.04 30.29 -13.71
C ASN A 166 5.76 31.32 -14.61
N LEU A 167 6.52 32.27 -14.03
CA LEU A 167 7.35 33.20 -14.80
C LEU A 167 8.62 32.55 -15.39
N ALA A 168 9.08 31.43 -14.80
CA ALA A 168 10.34 30.78 -15.17
C ALA A 168 10.14 29.40 -15.84
N SER A 169 8.98 28.77 -15.67
CA SER A 169 8.67 27.43 -16.19
C SER A 169 8.07 27.46 -17.59
N ALA A 170 8.36 26.42 -18.39
CA ALA A 170 7.68 26.19 -19.67
C ALA A 170 6.24 25.65 -19.51
N LYS A 171 5.85 25.25 -18.29
CA LYS A 171 4.52 24.74 -17.96
C LYS A 171 4.01 25.44 -16.69
N ASN A 172 2.83 26.04 -16.79
CA ASN A 172 2.20 26.70 -15.64
C ASN A 172 1.65 25.68 -14.65
N ILE A 173 1.70 26.05 -13.38
CA ILE A 173 0.99 25.42 -12.27
C ILE A 173 -0.25 26.24 -11.96
N HIS A 174 -1.39 25.55 -11.84
CA HIS A 174 -2.66 26.13 -11.40
C HIS A 174 -2.74 26.07 -9.88
N TYR A 175 -2.93 27.22 -9.23
CA TYR A 175 -3.10 27.30 -7.78
C TYR A 175 -4.57 27.06 -7.40
N VAL A 176 -4.83 26.05 -6.56
CA VAL A 176 -6.14 25.64 -6.07
C VAL A 176 -6.19 25.81 -4.55
N GLY A 177 -6.42 27.05 -4.11
CA GLY A 177 -6.54 27.39 -2.70
C GLY A 177 -7.98 27.42 -2.20
N ALA A 178 -8.19 28.03 -1.03
CA ALA A 178 -9.48 28.10 -0.35
C ALA A 178 -10.65 28.53 -1.26
N LYS A 179 -10.43 29.56 -2.09
CA LYS A 179 -11.46 30.10 -2.98
C LYS A 179 -11.84 29.10 -4.08
N GLN A 180 -10.85 28.51 -4.74
CA GLN A 180 -11.08 27.55 -5.83
C GLN A 180 -11.75 26.27 -5.30
N GLN A 181 -11.34 25.79 -4.13
CA GLN A 181 -11.97 24.62 -3.52
C GLN A 181 -13.41 24.92 -3.06
N LYS A 182 -13.69 26.12 -2.53
CA LYS A 182 -15.05 26.53 -2.21
C LYS A 182 -15.93 26.63 -3.46
N GLN A 183 -15.39 27.14 -4.56
CA GLN A 183 -16.09 27.19 -5.84
C GLN A 183 -16.44 25.79 -6.34
N LEU A 184 -15.47 24.86 -6.33
CA LEU A 184 -15.71 23.46 -6.70
C LEU A 184 -16.81 22.82 -5.83
N LEU A 185 -16.76 23.05 -4.50
CA LEU A 185 -17.79 22.59 -3.57
C LEU A 185 -19.18 23.13 -3.94
N ASP A 186 -19.28 24.44 -4.19
CA ASP A 186 -20.56 25.10 -4.51
C ASP A 186 -21.12 24.65 -5.86
N ASP A 187 -20.24 24.45 -6.86
CA ASP A 187 -20.63 23.98 -8.19
C ASP A 187 -21.12 22.53 -8.12
N LEU A 188 -20.45 21.66 -7.35
CA LEU A 188 -20.88 20.28 -7.14
C LEU A 188 -22.22 20.21 -6.40
N ILE A 189 -22.42 21.02 -5.35
CA ILE A 189 -23.70 21.10 -4.63
C ILE A 189 -24.79 21.64 -5.55
N SER A 190 -24.49 22.62 -6.40
CA SER A 190 -25.45 23.17 -7.35
C SER A 190 -25.85 22.14 -8.41
N ALA A 191 -24.91 21.31 -8.86
CA ALA A 191 -25.18 20.23 -9.82
C ALA A 191 -25.93 19.04 -9.18
N LEU A 192 -25.65 18.73 -7.91
CA LEU A 192 -26.18 17.57 -7.20
C LEU A 192 -26.72 17.96 -5.80
N PRO A 193 -27.77 18.81 -5.72
CA PRO A 193 -28.26 19.33 -4.44
C PRO A 193 -28.76 18.22 -3.51
N GLN A 194 -29.27 17.12 -4.06
CA GLN A 194 -29.70 15.95 -3.29
C GLN A 194 -28.54 15.24 -2.55
N HIS A 195 -27.29 15.46 -2.99
CA HIS A 195 -26.10 14.81 -2.45
C HIS A 195 -25.20 15.76 -1.63
N GLU A 196 -25.72 16.94 -1.23
CA GLU A 196 -24.95 17.97 -0.52
C GLU A 196 -24.17 17.42 0.70
N SER A 197 -24.80 16.59 1.54
CA SER A 197 -24.16 16.03 2.72
C SER A 197 -22.94 15.18 2.38
N ALA A 198 -23.02 14.38 1.32
CA ALA A 198 -21.93 13.54 0.84
C ALA A 198 -20.79 14.38 0.26
N ILE A 199 -21.11 15.38 -0.55
CA ILE A 199 -20.12 16.30 -1.13
C ILE A 199 -19.39 17.05 0.00
N ARG A 200 -20.14 17.58 0.98
CA ARG A 200 -19.54 18.27 2.12
C ARG A 200 -18.68 17.36 2.98
N PHE A 201 -19.11 16.12 3.19
CA PHE A 201 -18.28 15.14 3.89
C PHE A 201 -16.91 14.98 3.22
N LEU A 202 -16.86 14.89 1.90
CA LEU A 202 -15.62 14.60 1.17
C LEU A 202 -14.67 15.80 1.05
N ILE A 203 -15.18 17.00 0.77
CA ILE A 203 -14.33 18.14 0.35
C ILE A 203 -14.60 19.48 1.06
N ASP A 204 -15.50 19.54 2.04
CA ASP A 204 -15.76 20.80 2.78
C ASP A 204 -14.64 21.09 3.79
N ARG A 205 -13.80 22.06 3.45
CA ARG A 205 -12.68 22.47 4.30
C ARG A 205 -13.12 23.10 5.61
N GLU A 206 -14.26 23.79 5.63
CA GLU A 206 -14.77 24.47 6.82
C GLU A 206 -15.30 23.45 7.82
N ARG A 207 -16.00 22.42 7.32
CA ARG A 207 -16.46 21.28 8.11
C ARG A 207 -15.32 20.61 8.89
N TRP A 208 -14.14 20.50 8.27
CA TRP A 208 -13.00 19.78 8.83
C TRP A 208 -11.89 20.70 9.38
N ALA A 209 -12.21 21.96 9.70
CA ALA A 209 -11.21 22.95 10.09
C ALA A 209 -10.44 22.62 11.38
N GLU A 210 -11.00 21.78 12.26
CA GLU A 210 -10.39 21.38 13.53
C GLU A 210 -9.64 20.03 13.46
N GLN A 211 -9.70 19.35 12.32
CA GLN A 211 -9.11 18.02 12.11
C GLN A 211 -7.95 18.09 11.13
N LYS A 212 -7.02 17.14 11.25
CA LYS A 212 -6.00 16.95 10.22
C LYS A 212 -6.65 16.29 9.00
N SER A 213 -6.66 17.01 7.89
CA SER A 213 -7.40 16.71 6.65
C SER A 213 -6.54 16.03 5.57
N TYR A 214 -5.80 14.99 5.96
CA TYR A 214 -4.81 14.33 5.09
C TYR A 214 -5.39 13.85 3.74
N GLY A 215 -6.64 13.39 3.71
CA GLY A 215 -7.30 12.86 2.51
C GLY A 215 -8.10 13.88 1.71
N LEU A 216 -8.42 15.05 2.27
CA LEU A 216 -9.24 16.05 1.58
C LEU A 216 -8.58 16.55 0.30
N ALA A 217 -7.33 17.00 0.40
CA ALA A 217 -6.58 17.49 -0.76
C ALA A 217 -6.41 16.41 -1.83
N ARG A 218 -6.20 15.14 -1.44
CA ARG A 218 -6.12 14.00 -2.36
C ARG A 218 -7.45 13.74 -3.07
N THR A 219 -8.58 13.87 -2.39
CA THR A 219 -9.91 13.76 -3.01
C THR A 219 -10.15 14.89 -4.02
N VAL A 220 -9.70 16.11 -3.71
CA VAL A 220 -9.72 17.23 -4.69
C VAL A 220 -8.85 16.90 -5.91
N CYS A 221 -7.66 16.31 -5.74
CA CYS A 221 -6.85 15.84 -6.87
C CYS A 221 -7.60 14.81 -7.75
N LEU A 222 -8.35 13.88 -7.15
CA LEU A 222 -9.17 12.91 -7.90
C LEU A 222 -10.30 13.60 -8.68
N LEU A 223 -10.99 14.57 -8.10
CA LEU A 223 -12.05 15.32 -8.79
C LEU A 223 -11.50 16.17 -9.95
N LEU A 224 -10.32 16.76 -9.78
CA LEU A 224 -9.63 17.51 -10.83
C LEU A 224 -8.94 16.62 -11.88
N SER A 225 -9.05 15.30 -11.78
CA SER A 225 -8.40 14.37 -12.71
C SER A 225 -9.29 13.19 -13.12
N VAL A 226 -10.62 13.37 -13.08
CA VAL A 226 -11.56 12.36 -13.58
C VAL A 226 -11.21 12.03 -15.04
N ASP A 227 -11.14 10.74 -15.35
CA ASP A 227 -10.75 10.20 -16.67
C ASP A 227 -9.29 10.44 -17.08
N LYS A 228 -8.44 10.82 -16.12
CA LYS A 228 -7.01 11.10 -16.31
C LYS A 228 -6.16 10.21 -15.39
N ARG A 229 -4.87 10.15 -15.69
CA ARG A 229 -3.87 9.61 -14.75
C ARG A 229 -3.42 10.71 -13.81
N CYS A 230 -3.57 10.51 -12.51
CA CYS A 230 -3.26 11.49 -11.47
C CYS A 230 -1.91 11.17 -10.84
N ILE A 231 -0.96 12.10 -10.79
CA ILE A 231 0.29 11.94 -10.03
C ILE A 231 0.28 12.94 -8.90
N VAL A 232 0.28 12.48 -7.66
CA VAL A 232 0.23 13.30 -6.45
C VAL A 232 1.58 13.30 -5.77
N MET A 233 2.05 14.48 -5.39
CA MET A 233 3.33 14.73 -4.75
C MET A 233 3.11 15.54 -3.46
N ASP A 234 3.71 15.09 -2.36
CA ASP A 234 3.76 15.84 -1.11
C ASP A 234 4.74 17.03 -1.25
N ASP A 235 4.52 18.12 -0.52
CA ASP A 235 5.30 19.35 -0.64
C ASP A 235 6.73 19.28 -0.09
N ASP A 236 7.01 18.30 0.78
CA ASP A 236 8.30 18.10 1.44
C ASP A 236 9.26 17.17 0.69
N VAL A 237 8.95 16.81 -0.56
CA VAL A 237 9.89 16.09 -1.44
C VAL A 237 10.76 17.03 -2.28
N LEU A 238 11.82 16.48 -2.86
CA LEU A 238 12.51 17.09 -4.01
C LEU A 238 12.00 16.46 -5.30
N CYS A 239 11.76 17.26 -6.35
CA CYS A 239 11.40 16.73 -7.67
C CYS A 239 12.65 16.18 -8.39
N SER A 240 13.18 15.09 -7.84
CA SER A 240 14.36 14.38 -8.31
C SER A 240 14.20 12.91 -7.95
N SER A 241 14.64 12.01 -8.82
CA SER A 241 14.70 10.58 -8.53
C SER A 241 16.15 10.15 -8.30
N ALA A 242 16.36 9.17 -7.43
CA ALA A 242 17.65 8.54 -7.21
C ALA A 242 17.52 7.01 -7.33
N GLU A 243 18.58 6.36 -7.81
CA GLU A 243 18.63 4.90 -7.88
C GLU A 243 18.55 4.29 -6.48
N ALA A 244 17.96 3.10 -6.37
CA ALA A 244 18.10 2.30 -5.16
C ALA A 244 19.58 2.02 -4.88
N PRO A 245 20.03 2.07 -3.60
CA PRO A 245 21.40 1.70 -3.21
C PRO A 245 21.75 0.26 -3.59
N HIS A 246 20.73 -0.60 -3.66
CA HIS A 246 20.84 -2.00 -4.04
C HIS A 246 20.03 -2.22 -5.31
N SER A 247 20.63 -2.91 -6.28
CA SER A 247 19.95 -3.30 -7.50
C SER A 247 19.96 -4.82 -7.65
N SER A 248 18.83 -5.36 -8.07
CA SER A 248 18.67 -6.75 -8.47
C SER A 248 18.08 -6.82 -9.87
N ASN A 249 18.43 -7.86 -10.62
CA ASN A 249 17.91 -8.06 -11.98
C ASN A 249 16.43 -8.46 -11.98
N GLY A 250 15.73 -8.09 -13.06
CA GLY A 250 14.37 -8.54 -13.36
C GLY A 250 13.28 -7.80 -12.58
N ILE A 251 12.11 -8.44 -12.47
CA ILE A 251 10.91 -7.91 -11.83
C ILE A 251 10.50 -8.87 -10.71
N ALA A 252 9.94 -8.35 -9.63
CA ALA A 252 9.41 -9.16 -8.54
C ALA A 252 7.88 -9.09 -8.46
N PHE A 253 7.27 -10.16 -7.93
CA PHE A 253 5.85 -10.26 -7.60
C PHE A 253 5.73 -10.65 -6.14
N SER A 254 5.58 -9.67 -5.25
CA SER A 254 5.77 -9.93 -3.82
C SER A 254 5.21 -8.82 -2.92
N ASP A 255 4.57 -9.24 -1.83
CA ASP A 255 4.21 -8.37 -0.71
C ASP A 255 5.28 -8.39 0.40
N ASN A 256 6.51 -8.86 0.11
CA ASN A 256 7.62 -8.85 1.07
C ASN A 256 7.90 -7.44 1.60
N THR A 257 8.62 -7.30 2.70
CA THR A 257 8.98 -5.99 3.25
C THR A 257 9.95 -5.22 2.33
N ARG A 258 9.86 -3.89 2.36
CA ARG A 258 10.84 -3.01 1.71
C ARG A 258 12.22 -3.19 2.37
N GLU A 259 13.27 -3.03 1.60
CA GLU A 259 14.64 -2.99 2.10
C GLU A 259 14.95 -1.60 2.68
N MET A 260 15.91 -1.53 3.61
CA MET A 260 16.35 -0.27 4.22
C MET A 260 17.86 -0.11 4.33
N ASP A 261 18.33 1.12 4.11
CA ASP A 261 19.68 1.59 4.45
C ASP A 261 19.59 2.75 5.44
N PHE A 262 20.63 2.90 6.24
CA PHE A 262 20.67 3.85 7.36
C PHE A 262 21.85 4.81 7.20
N TYR A 263 21.57 6.11 7.25
CA TYR A 263 22.57 7.15 7.05
C TYR A 263 22.77 7.98 8.32
N ALA A 264 23.96 8.58 8.44
CA ALA A 264 24.29 9.42 9.59
C ALA A 264 23.47 10.71 9.62
N ASP A 265 23.24 11.30 8.44
CA ASP A 265 22.52 12.55 8.25
C ASP A 265 21.98 12.65 6.80
N GLU A 266 21.18 13.69 6.55
CA GLU A 266 20.59 13.99 5.24
C GLU A 266 21.64 14.17 4.14
N GLN A 267 22.73 14.90 4.43
CA GLN A 267 23.79 15.16 3.46
C GLN A 267 24.45 13.85 3.01
N LYS A 268 24.69 12.94 3.95
CA LYS A 268 25.24 11.63 3.66
C LYS A 268 24.27 10.80 2.83
N ALA A 269 22.98 10.80 3.16
CA ALA A 269 21.96 10.11 2.37
C ALA A 269 21.93 10.59 0.91
N LEU A 270 21.87 11.92 0.70
CA LEU A 270 21.82 12.52 -0.63
C LEU A 270 23.09 12.28 -1.46
N THR A 271 24.27 12.25 -0.83
CA THR A 271 25.54 12.02 -1.51
C THR A 271 25.87 10.53 -1.71
N SER A 272 25.13 9.63 -1.05
CA SER A 272 25.31 8.18 -1.13
C SER A 272 24.55 7.53 -2.28
N VAL A 273 23.63 8.25 -2.94
CA VAL A 273 22.79 7.72 -4.02
C VAL A 273 23.17 8.34 -5.37
N ILE A 274 22.90 7.60 -6.45
CA ILE A 274 23.09 8.08 -7.82
C ILE A 274 21.80 8.77 -8.26
N LYS A 275 21.88 10.07 -8.59
CA LYS A 275 20.74 10.82 -9.14
C LYS A 275 20.41 10.31 -10.55
N ARG A 276 19.12 10.07 -10.81
CA ARG A 276 18.62 9.72 -12.14
C ARG A 276 18.34 10.98 -12.95
N GLU A 277 18.49 10.89 -14.27
CA GLU A 277 18.10 11.97 -15.19
C GLU A 277 16.57 12.15 -15.24
N MET A 278 15.82 11.08 -15.03
CA MET A 278 14.37 11.09 -15.05
C MET A 278 13.80 11.72 -13.77
N ASN A 279 12.83 12.63 -13.92
CA ASN A 279 12.08 13.17 -12.80
C ASN A 279 10.94 12.24 -12.36
N PRO A 280 10.51 12.32 -11.09
CA PRO A 280 9.50 11.41 -10.54
C PRO A 280 8.16 11.50 -11.28
N LEU A 281 7.70 12.68 -11.72
CA LEU A 281 6.42 12.82 -12.42
C LEU A 281 6.41 12.04 -13.75
N THR A 282 7.48 12.15 -14.54
CA THR A 282 7.63 11.36 -15.76
C THR A 282 7.82 9.89 -15.45
N GLY A 283 8.53 9.54 -14.37
CA GLY A 283 8.73 8.16 -13.90
C GLY A 283 7.43 7.44 -13.60
N HIS A 284 6.57 8.01 -12.76
CA HIS A 284 5.26 7.43 -12.44
C HIS A 284 4.35 7.28 -13.66
N ALA A 285 4.39 8.23 -14.60
CA ALA A 285 3.58 8.17 -15.81
C ALA A 285 3.95 7.02 -16.76
N GLN A 286 5.09 6.35 -16.60
CA GLN A 286 5.59 5.38 -17.57
C GLN A 286 4.76 4.10 -17.65
N CYS A 287 4.36 3.55 -16.50
CA CYS A 287 3.60 2.29 -16.43
C CYS A 287 2.19 2.47 -15.89
N LEU A 288 1.86 3.63 -15.33
CA LEU A 288 0.53 3.90 -14.80
C LEU A 288 -0.54 3.81 -15.89
N GLY A 289 -1.57 3.00 -15.65
CA GLY A 289 -2.65 2.68 -16.57
C GLY A 289 -2.31 1.64 -17.66
N MET A 290 -1.07 1.14 -17.69
CA MET A 290 -0.73 0.00 -18.56
C MET A 290 -1.33 -1.29 -18.01
N THR A 291 -1.55 -2.25 -18.90
CA THR A 291 -1.77 -3.64 -18.50
C THR A 291 -0.48 -4.27 -17.98
N LEU A 292 -0.57 -5.35 -17.21
CA LEU A 292 0.59 -6.04 -16.63
C LEU A 292 1.53 -6.57 -17.71
N ALA A 293 1.00 -7.09 -18.83
CA ALA A 293 1.80 -7.52 -19.98
C ALA A 293 2.57 -6.35 -20.63
N GLN A 294 1.96 -5.16 -20.70
CA GLN A 294 2.64 -3.97 -21.22
C GLN A 294 3.69 -3.44 -20.24
N ALA A 295 3.36 -3.40 -18.94
CA ALA A 295 4.25 -2.88 -17.90
C ALA A 295 5.50 -3.74 -17.74
N THR A 296 5.37 -5.08 -17.76
CA THR A 296 6.52 -6.00 -17.71
C THR A 296 7.47 -5.79 -18.89
N LYS A 297 6.94 -5.71 -20.12
CA LYS A 297 7.73 -5.36 -21.32
C LYS A 297 8.37 -3.98 -21.19
N LYS A 298 7.63 -2.98 -20.69
CA LYS A 298 8.09 -1.60 -20.52
C LYS A 298 9.27 -1.49 -19.55
N LEU A 299 9.28 -2.35 -18.52
CA LEU A 299 10.34 -2.46 -17.52
C LEU A 299 11.56 -3.28 -18.00
N GLY A 300 11.59 -3.68 -19.28
CA GLY A 300 12.75 -4.32 -19.90
C GLY A 300 12.77 -5.84 -19.77
N LEU A 301 11.65 -6.46 -19.36
CA LEU A 301 11.52 -7.92 -19.36
C LEU A 301 11.07 -8.39 -20.76
N GLU A 302 11.98 -8.98 -21.54
CA GLU A 302 11.66 -9.48 -22.90
C GLU A 302 10.61 -10.59 -22.87
N GLU A 303 10.74 -11.53 -21.92
CA GLU A 303 9.78 -12.61 -21.68
C GLU A 303 9.71 -12.93 -20.19
N LEU A 304 8.48 -13.10 -19.67
CA LEU A 304 8.26 -13.60 -18.32
C LEU A 304 8.31 -15.13 -18.39
N ASN A 305 9.24 -15.73 -17.64
CA ASN A 305 9.43 -17.18 -17.59
C ASN A 305 9.23 -17.71 -16.17
N ALA A 306 9.34 -19.04 -16.01
CA ALA A 306 9.17 -19.68 -14.70
C ALA A 306 10.13 -19.15 -13.63
N GLU A 307 11.41 -18.96 -13.98
CA GLU A 307 12.44 -18.46 -13.07
C GLU A 307 12.13 -17.04 -12.56
N SER A 308 11.48 -16.22 -13.39
CA SER A 308 11.04 -14.87 -13.01
C SER A 308 9.99 -14.88 -11.88
N LEU A 309 9.31 -16.01 -11.68
CA LEU A 309 8.31 -16.19 -10.63
C LEU A 309 8.84 -16.96 -9.42
N ALA A 310 10.11 -17.37 -9.41
CA ALA A 310 10.72 -18.02 -8.26
C ALA A 310 10.56 -17.17 -6.99
N GLY A 311 10.04 -17.76 -5.91
CA GLY A 311 9.80 -17.01 -4.68
C GLY A 311 8.53 -16.13 -4.68
N ALA A 312 7.79 -16.05 -5.78
CA ALA A 312 6.54 -15.27 -5.84
C ALA A 312 5.36 -16.01 -5.18
N ASN A 313 4.42 -15.24 -4.62
CA ASN A 313 3.21 -15.76 -3.99
C ASN A 313 2.18 -16.15 -5.07
N ALA A 314 1.85 -17.43 -5.16
CA ALA A 314 0.96 -17.96 -6.20
C ALA A 314 -0.52 -17.59 -6.00
N PRO A 315 -1.09 -17.59 -4.77
CA PRO A 315 -2.44 -17.05 -4.56
C PRO A 315 -2.61 -15.61 -5.07
N PHE A 316 -1.65 -14.73 -4.80
CA PHE A 316 -1.61 -13.36 -5.32
C PHE A 316 -1.62 -13.33 -6.86
N LEU A 317 -0.68 -14.05 -7.48
CA LEU A 317 -0.59 -14.13 -8.94
C LEU A 317 -1.82 -14.79 -9.56
N GLY A 318 -2.49 -15.68 -8.82
CA GLY A 318 -3.71 -16.36 -9.24
C GLY A 318 -4.85 -15.41 -9.63
N LEU A 319 -4.84 -14.19 -9.08
CA LEU A 319 -5.81 -13.13 -9.33
C LEU A 319 -5.51 -12.29 -10.58
N MET A 320 -4.35 -12.46 -11.18
CA MET A 320 -3.84 -11.60 -12.25
C MET A 320 -3.72 -12.32 -13.59
N ASP A 321 -3.86 -11.56 -14.66
CA ASP A 321 -3.55 -11.95 -16.02
C ASP A 321 -2.83 -10.82 -16.75
N GLY A 322 -2.48 -11.02 -18.03
CA GLY A 322 -1.75 -10.00 -18.78
C GLY A 322 -2.53 -8.70 -19.02
N ASN A 323 -3.86 -8.68 -18.83
CA ASN A 323 -4.71 -7.50 -18.94
C ASN A 323 -4.94 -6.79 -17.59
N SER A 324 -4.48 -7.38 -16.47
CA SER A 324 -4.52 -6.74 -15.15
C SER A 324 -3.95 -5.31 -15.20
N PRO A 325 -4.70 -4.27 -14.80
CA PRO A 325 -4.25 -2.89 -14.90
C PRO A 325 -3.30 -2.51 -13.77
N VAL A 326 -2.27 -1.71 -14.09
CA VAL A 326 -1.42 -1.00 -13.12
C VAL A 326 -2.17 0.25 -12.65
N LEU A 327 -2.92 0.11 -11.57
CA LEU A 327 -3.78 1.18 -11.03
C LEU A 327 -3.00 2.18 -10.19
N ILE A 328 -1.94 1.73 -9.52
CA ILE A 328 -1.13 2.55 -8.63
C ILE A 328 0.34 2.36 -8.98
N THR A 329 1.09 3.46 -9.00
CA THR A 329 2.56 3.42 -9.03
C THR A 329 3.12 4.15 -7.81
N GLN A 330 4.12 3.57 -7.19
CA GLN A 330 4.79 4.10 -5.98
C GLN A 330 6.31 3.91 -6.11
N ASN A 331 7.08 4.53 -5.23
CA ASN A 331 8.54 4.50 -5.24
C ASN A 331 9.11 4.41 -3.82
N GLY A 332 10.42 4.19 -3.71
CA GLY A 332 11.12 4.25 -2.44
C GLY A 332 11.28 5.68 -1.91
N THR A 333 11.64 5.82 -0.65
CA THR A 333 11.88 7.11 0.01
C THR A 333 13.35 7.23 0.39
N LEU A 334 13.94 8.40 0.23
CA LEU A 334 15.26 8.75 0.75
C LEU A 334 15.12 9.93 1.73
N GLY A 335 15.51 9.75 2.99
CA GLY A 335 15.28 10.71 4.07
C GLY A 335 14.26 10.21 5.08
N ASP A 336 13.38 11.10 5.53
CA ASP A 336 12.35 10.79 6.53
C ASP A 336 11.30 9.84 5.92
N PRO A 337 10.86 8.76 6.58
CA PRO A 337 9.85 7.86 6.01
C PRO A 337 8.42 8.38 6.15
N GLY A 338 8.22 9.53 6.80
CA GLY A 338 6.93 10.10 7.16
C GLY A 338 6.24 9.39 8.33
N SER A 339 6.52 8.10 8.56
CA SER A 339 5.95 7.30 9.65
C SER A 339 6.57 7.65 11.01
N PRO A 340 5.78 7.69 12.10
CA PRO A 340 6.30 8.04 13.43
C PRO A 340 7.34 7.04 13.95
N GLN A 341 7.27 5.77 13.52
CA GLN A 341 8.19 4.71 13.91
C GLN A 341 8.55 3.84 12.70
N ILE A 342 9.73 3.21 12.78
CA ILE A 342 10.11 2.08 11.94
C ILE A 342 9.93 0.83 12.80
N ASN A 343 9.08 -0.08 12.36
CA ASN A 343 8.93 -1.39 13.01
C ASN A 343 10.18 -2.24 12.70
N SER A 344 11.32 -1.92 13.32
CA SER A 344 12.64 -2.48 12.97
C SER A 344 12.69 -4.01 13.05
N TYR A 345 11.84 -4.62 13.87
CA TYR A 345 11.70 -6.08 13.99
C TYR A 345 11.05 -6.75 12.77
N MET A 346 10.41 -5.99 11.88
CA MET A 346 9.81 -6.47 10.64
C MET A 346 10.76 -6.38 9.44
N LEU A 347 11.95 -5.83 9.62
CA LEU A 347 12.93 -5.69 8.54
C LEU A 347 13.49 -7.05 8.13
N ASP A 348 13.89 -7.18 6.86
CA ASP A 348 14.63 -8.35 6.41
C ASP A 348 16.02 -8.43 7.07
N GLN A 349 16.63 -9.61 7.07
CA GLN A 349 17.92 -9.81 7.75
C GLN A 349 19.04 -8.93 7.19
N GLY A 350 19.03 -8.61 5.89
CA GLY A 350 20.01 -7.71 5.28
C GLY A 350 19.85 -6.28 5.82
N SER A 351 18.63 -5.77 5.85
CA SER A 351 18.32 -4.47 6.45
C SER A 351 18.65 -4.40 7.93
N ILE A 352 18.39 -5.47 8.71
CA ILE A 352 18.77 -5.56 10.13
C ILE A 352 20.29 -5.50 10.29
N GLN A 353 21.05 -6.25 9.48
CA GLN A 353 22.51 -6.20 9.53
C GLN A 353 23.04 -4.79 9.23
N ARG A 354 22.49 -4.10 8.22
CA ARG A 354 22.86 -2.72 7.89
C ARG A 354 22.52 -1.74 8.99
N MET A 355 21.34 -1.89 9.62
CA MET A 355 20.94 -1.09 10.78
C MET A 355 21.90 -1.25 11.95
N LEU A 356 22.27 -2.48 12.29
CA LEU A 356 23.16 -2.78 13.42
C LEU A 356 24.60 -2.33 13.16
N ALA A 357 25.02 -2.30 11.89
CA ALA A 357 26.33 -1.80 11.47
C ALA A 357 26.39 -0.27 11.32
N ALA A 358 25.25 0.42 11.30
CA ALA A 358 25.20 1.87 11.16
C ALA A 358 25.82 2.59 12.38
N PRO A 359 26.37 3.80 12.21
CA PRO A 359 26.89 4.60 13.32
C PRO A 359 25.84 4.76 14.43
N GLY A 360 26.17 4.28 15.63
CA GLY A 360 25.28 4.34 16.79
C GLY A 360 24.13 3.31 16.80
N GLY A 361 24.19 2.30 15.91
CA GLY A 361 23.36 1.11 15.92
C GLY A 361 21.86 1.37 15.78
N HIS A 362 21.06 0.47 16.35
CA HIS A 362 19.59 0.54 16.32
C HIS A 362 19.04 1.87 16.86
N THR A 363 19.56 2.34 18.00
CA THR A 363 19.06 3.55 18.67
C THR A 363 19.25 4.79 17.81
N SER A 364 20.45 4.98 17.24
CA SER A 364 20.72 6.16 16.40
C SER A 364 20.03 6.06 15.05
N ALA A 365 19.95 4.85 14.49
CA ALA A 365 19.12 4.58 13.32
C ALA A 365 17.70 5.09 13.55
N GLN A 366 17.01 4.72 14.64
CA GLN A 366 15.64 5.20 14.90
C GLN A 366 15.53 6.71 15.12
N ALA A 367 16.51 7.34 15.79
CA ALA A 367 16.48 8.76 16.11
C ALA A 367 16.74 9.68 14.91
N ASN A 368 17.68 9.31 14.04
CA ASN A 368 18.17 10.20 12.97
C ASN A 368 17.20 10.34 11.81
N ARG A 369 16.24 9.41 11.66
CA ARG A 369 15.18 9.45 10.64
C ARG A 369 15.68 9.63 9.20
N CYS A 370 16.93 9.27 8.90
CA CYS A 370 17.56 9.40 7.59
C CYS A 370 17.83 8.02 7.00
N TYR A 371 16.93 7.55 6.13
CA TYR A 371 17.02 6.21 5.54
C TYR A 371 16.85 6.23 4.04
N TRP A 372 17.29 5.17 3.39
CA TRP A 372 16.62 4.73 2.17
C TRP A 372 15.65 3.62 2.56
N ILE A 373 14.43 3.65 2.01
CA ILE A 373 13.45 2.56 2.13
C ILE A 373 12.83 2.32 0.75
N GLY A 374 12.93 1.09 0.23
CA GLY A 374 12.41 0.82 -1.11
C GLY A 374 12.61 -0.62 -1.58
N ARG A 375 12.66 -0.80 -2.91
CA ARG A 375 12.90 -2.09 -3.57
C ARG A 375 14.18 -2.03 -4.37
N SER A 376 14.87 -3.17 -4.44
CA SER A 376 16.06 -3.34 -5.29
C SER A 376 15.73 -3.65 -6.74
N ARG A 377 14.47 -3.91 -7.08
CA ARG A 377 13.98 -4.11 -8.45
C ARG A 377 12.50 -3.72 -8.57
N PRO A 378 11.97 -3.41 -9.76
CA PRO A 378 10.55 -3.12 -9.93
C PRO A 378 9.70 -4.28 -9.40
N THR A 379 8.74 -3.98 -8.53
CA THR A 379 7.98 -4.99 -7.79
C THR A 379 6.49 -4.73 -7.94
N PHE A 380 5.75 -5.72 -8.44
CA PHE A 380 4.29 -5.72 -8.42
C PHE A 380 3.79 -6.27 -7.07
N THR A 381 2.91 -5.51 -6.42
CA THR A 381 2.28 -5.85 -5.15
C THR A 381 0.76 -5.81 -5.31
N LYS A 382 0.04 -6.41 -4.34
CA LYS A 382 -1.42 -6.32 -4.34
C LYS A 382 -1.92 -5.00 -3.80
N MET A 383 -1.43 -4.66 -2.62
CA MET A 383 -1.87 -3.50 -1.85
C MET A 383 -0.81 -2.40 -1.91
N ALA A 384 -1.27 -1.17 -2.11
CA ALA A 384 -0.41 0.00 -2.11
C ALA A 384 -0.13 0.43 -0.66
N VAL A 385 1.14 0.71 -0.37
CA VAL A 385 1.55 1.33 0.90
C VAL A 385 1.54 2.86 0.75
N MET A 386 1.48 3.34 -0.49
CA MET A 386 1.56 4.75 -0.93
C MET A 386 2.89 5.42 -0.53
N SER A 387 3.39 6.29 -1.40
CA SER A 387 4.63 7.04 -1.18
C SER A 387 4.37 8.54 -1.32
N GLN A 388 5.34 9.35 -0.91
CA GLN A 388 5.26 10.82 -0.99
C GLN A 388 5.11 11.33 -2.43
N VAL A 389 5.43 10.48 -3.42
CA VAL A 389 4.96 10.63 -4.79
C VAL A 389 4.22 9.37 -5.18
N THR A 390 2.99 9.49 -5.65
CA THR A 390 2.16 8.34 -6.03
C THR A 390 1.41 8.63 -7.32
N GLY A 391 1.44 7.70 -8.26
CA GLY A 391 0.60 7.72 -9.45
C GLY A 391 -0.67 6.89 -9.24
N LEU A 392 -1.81 7.42 -9.65
CA LEU A 392 -3.16 6.85 -9.54
C LEU A 392 -3.82 6.87 -10.93
N ASP A 393 -4.23 5.72 -11.45
CA ASP A 393 -4.92 5.65 -12.72
C ASP A 393 -6.41 5.99 -12.54
N ASN A 394 -6.67 7.29 -12.37
CA ASN A 394 -8.01 7.83 -12.16
C ASN A 394 -8.85 7.87 -13.45
N SER A 395 -8.37 7.24 -14.54
CA SER A 395 -9.22 6.84 -15.67
C SER A 395 -10.15 5.68 -15.31
N HIS A 396 -9.83 4.96 -14.24
CA HIS A 396 -10.74 4.05 -13.56
C HIS A 396 -11.52 4.78 -12.47
N LEU A 397 -12.65 4.19 -12.06
CA LEU A 397 -13.46 4.65 -10.94
C LEU A 397 -12.80 4.31 -9.59
N LEU A 398 -11.72 5.02 -9.26
CA LEU A 398 -11.05 4.94 -7.96
C LEU A 398 -11.95 5.56 -6.85
N PRO A 399 -11.91 5.03 -5.61
CA PRO A 399 -12.71 5.55 -4.49
C PRO A 399 -12.18 6.92 -4.03
N PRO A 400 -12.97 7.74 -3.31
CA PRO A 400 -12.44 8.94 -2.67
C PRO A 400 -11.55 8.57 -1.47
N TYR A 401 -10.71 9.49 -1.03
CA TYR A 401 -10.01 9.33 0.24
C TYR A 401 -10.95 9.68 1.40
N PHE A 402 -10.74 9.03 2.55
CA PHE A 402 -11.39 9.49 3.77
C PHE A 402 -10.79 10.86 4.17
N PRO A 403 -11.61 11.89 4.43
CA PRO A 403 -11.16 13.29 4.39
C PRO A 403 -10.17 13.66 5.51
N ILE A 404 -10.28 13.01 6.66
CA ILE A 404 -9.56 13.36 7.90
C ILE A 404 -8.88 12.16 8.53
N PHE A 405 -7.98 12.43 9.49
CA PHE A 405 -7.15 11.44 10.18
C PHE A 405 -6.09 10.80 9.29
N ARG A 406 -5.06 10.28 9.96
CA ARG A 406 -3.90 9.65 9.32
C ARG A 406 -4.19 8.19 9.03
N GLY A 407 -3.72 7.70 7.88
CA GLY A 407 -3.89 6.31 7.41
C GLY A 407 -5.00 6.17 6.37
N GLU A 408 -5.52 7.30 5.90
CA GLU A 408 -6.46 7.42 4.80
C GLU A 408 -5.92 6.87 3.48
N ASP A 409 -4.60 6.91 3.30
CA ASP A 409 -3.87 6.32 2.18
C ASP A 409 -3.96 4.79 2.17
N HIS A 410 -3.77 4.16 3.33
CA HIS A 410 -3.92 2.72 3.50
C HIS A 410 -5.39 2.28 3.32
N LEU A 411 -6.35 3.06 3.82
CA LEU A 411 -7.78 2.83 3.57
C LEU A 411 -8.12 2.96 2.09
N PHE A 412 -7.58 3.97 1.40
CA PHE A 412 -7.73 4.11 -0.05
C PHE A 412 -7.18 2.88 -0.78
N GLY A 413 -5.98 2.40 -0.44
CA GLY A 413 -5.40 1.19 -1.01
C GLY A 413 -6.28 -0.05 -0.82
N ALA A 414 -6.83 -0.24 0.39
CA ALA A 414 -7.75 -1.34 0.69
C ALA A 414 -9.05 -1.27 -0.13
N MET A 415 -9.62 -0.08 -0.30
CA MET A 415 -10.82 0.10 -1.13
C MET A 415 -10.52 -0.13 -2.62
N VAL A 416 -9.36 0.30 -3.12
CA VAL A 416 -8.93 0.01 -4.50
C VAL A 416 -8.80 -1.50 -4.71
N GLU A 417 -8.21 -2.23 -3.76
CA GLU A 417 -8.14 -3.69 -3.83
C GLU A 417 -9.53 -4.35 -3.84
N PHE A 418 -10.45 -3.88 -3.01
CA PHE A 418 -11.83 -4.38 -2.96
C PHE A 418 -12.57 -4.19 -4.30
N LEU A 419 -12.43 -3.00 -4.88
CA LEU A 419 -13.07 -2.63 -6.15
C LEU A 419 -12.38 -3.29 -7.36
N PHE A 420 -11.07 -3.50 -7.30
CA PHE A 420 -10.27 -4.05 -8.40
C PHE A 420 -9.36 -5.21 -7.94
N PRO A 421 -9.92 -6.41 -7.68
CA PRO A 421 -9.11 -7.56 -7.28
C PRO A 421 -8.08 -8.03 -8.33
N GLN A 422 -8.30 -7.75 -9.62
CA GLN A 422 -7.27 -7.98 -10.65
C GLN A 422 -6.29 -6.81 -10.86
N GLY A 423 -6.51 -5.66 -10.21
CA GLY A 423 -5.62 -4.51 -10.29
C GLY A 423 -4.32 -4.72 -9.50
N THR A 424 -3.23 -4.11 -9.98
CA THR A 424 -1.91 -4.20 -9.36
C THR A 424 -1.34 -2.83 -9.00
N THR A 425 -0.47 -2.82 -7.99
CA THR A 425 0.40 -1.70 -7.66
C THR A 425 1.82 -2.01 -8.12
N LEU A 426 2.45 -1.07 -8.82
CA LEU A 426 3.87 -1.15 -9.17
C LEU A 426 4.68 -0.27 -8.22
N GLU A 427 5.62 -0.86 -7.50
CA GLU A 427 6.68 -0.14 -6.80
C GLU A 427 7.97 -0.15 -7.63
N TYR A 428 8.47 1.04 -7.94
CA TYR A 428 9.72 1.18 -8.68
C TYR A 428 10.97 0.95 -7.82
N ASP A 429 12.08 0.66 -8.49
CA ASP A 429 13.43 0.48 -7.95
C ASP A 429 14.24 1.80 -7.82
N TRP A 430 13.53 2.91 -7.76
CA TRP A 430 14.10 4.22 -7.50
C TRP A 430 13.35 4.89 -6.37
N CYS A 431 13.97 5.92 -5.81
CA CYS A 431 13.43 6.65 -4.68
C CYS A 431 13.37 8.15 -4.96
N VAL A 432 12.62 8.85 -4.11
CA VAL A 432 12.54 10.31 -4.09
C VAL A 432 13.04 10.81 -2.75
N PRO A 433 13.87 11.87 -2.72
CA PRO A 433 14.23 12.54 -1.48
C PRO A 433 13.00 13.17 -0.80
N HIS A 434 12.72 12.79 0.43
CA HIS A 434 11.65 13.35 1.27
C HIS A 434 12.27 13.94 2.54
N LEU A 435 12.22 15.27 2.60
CA LEU A 435 13.02 16.09 3.51
C LEU A 435 12.13 17.09 4.26
N PRO A 436 11.27 16.66 5.21
CA PRO A 436 10.42 17.56 5.99
C PRO A 436 11.14 18.82 6.48
N ILE A 437 10.47 19.97 6.40
CA ILE A 437 11.00 21.23 6.93
C ILE A 437 10.98 21.22 8.47
N GLU A 438 10.00 20.55 9.07
CA GLU A 438 9.89 20.44 10.52
C GLU A 438 10.87 19.39 11.05
N ASP A 439 11.51 19.69 12.19
CA ASP A 439 12.25 18.67 12.94
C ASP A 439 11.26 17.69 13.57
N ARG A 440 11.36 16.42 13.17
CA ARG A 440 10.51 15.32 13.63
C ARG A 440 11.25 14.32 14.52
N SER A 441 12.49 14.62 14.93
CA SER A 441 13.31 13.75 15.79
C SER A 441 12.64 13.44 17.13
N GLU A 442 11.91 14.39 17.72
CA GLU A 442 11.18 14.22 19.00
C GLU A 442 9.79 13.57 18.85
N GLN A 443 9.25 13.42 17.63
CA GLN A 443 7.90 12.85 17.40
C GLN A 443 7.89 11.32 17.40
N ALA A 444 9.06 10.68 17.32
CA ALA A 444 9.16 9.24 17.40
C ALA A 444 9.03 8.82 18.87
N ASP A 445 7.80 8.53 19.32
CA ASP A 445 7.62 7.69 20.51
C ASP A 445 8.12 6.28 20.16
N THR A 446 9.43 6.06 20.20
CA THR A 446 10.07 4.78 19.88
C THR A 446 9.87 3.74 20.98
N SER A 447 9.19 4.08 22.07
CA SER A 447 9.13 3.25 23.27
C SER A 447 8.15 2.08 23.17
N SER A 448 7.11 2.19 22.33
CA SER A 448 6.03 1.21 22.24
C SER A 448 5.93 0.58 20.86
N VAL A 449 5.96 -0.75 20.81
CA VAL A 449 5.69 -1.55 19.61
C VAL A 449 4.23 -2.03 19.53
N ALA A 450 3.42 -1.68 20.53
CA ALA A 450 2.02 -2.09 20.62
C ALA A 450 1.14 -1.33 19.62
N TYR A 451 0.33 -2.07 18.87
CA TYR A 451 -0.75 -1.51 18.07
C TYR A 451 -1.98 -1.25 18.95
N LYS A 452 -2.56 -0.05 18.82
CA LYS A 452 -3.71 0.41 19.64
C LYS A 452 -5.01 0.55 18.84
N GLY A 453 -5.02 0.20 17.56
CA GLY A 453 -6.14 0.50 16.66
C GLY A 453 -5.94 1.80 15.86
N GLY A 454 -6.96 2.18 15.10
CA GLY A 454 -6.99 3.38 14.27
C GLY A 454 -7.75 3.15 12.97
N ILE A 455 -7.61 4.06 11.99
CA ILE A 455 -8.27 3.90 10.68
C ILE A 455 -7.84 2.61 9.96
N GLY A 456 -6.64 2.10 10.25
CA GLY A 456 -6.13 0.83 9.72
C GLY A 456 -7.03 -0.38 10.04
N PHE A 457 -7.85 -0.30 11.10
CA PHE A 457 -8.90 -1.28 11.37
C PHE A 457 -9.90 -1.37 10.20
N PHE A 458 -10.33 -0.23 9.64
CA PHE A 458 -11.24 -0.21 8.50
C PHE A 458 -10.59 -0.79 7.25
N SER A 459 -9.33 -0.44 6.99
CA SER A 459 -8.56 -0.99 5.87
C SER A 459 -8.51 -2.51 5.95
N LYS A 460 -8.14 -3.06 7.12
CA LYS A 460 -8.08 -4.49 7.36
C LYS A 460 -9.46 -5.15 7.23
N TYR A 461 -10.49 -4.55 7.82
CA TYR A 461 -11.85 -5.06 7.74
C TYR A 461 -12.32 -5.16 6.29
N ILE A 462 -12.04 -4.15 5.46
CA ILE A 462 -12.35 -4.19 4.03
C ILE A 462 -11.59 -5.33 3.33
N THR A 463 -10.27 -5.44 3.53
CA THR A 463 -9.47 -6.48 2.87
C THR A 463 -9.86 -7.90 3.31
N ASP A 464 -10.23 -8.10 4.58
CA ASP A 464 -10.66 -9.40 5.11
C ASP A 464 -12.01 -9.85 4.52
N HIS A 465 -12.83 -8.91 4.01
CA HIS A 465 -14.13 -9.16 3.40
C HIS A 465 -14.13 -8.99 1.87
N THR A 466 -12.96 -8.77 1.25
CA THR A 466 -12.86 -8.69 -0.21
C THR A 466 -13.22 -10.01 -0.86
N ASN A 467 -14.24 -9.98 -1.74
CA ASN A 467 -14.56 -11.11 -2.60
C ASN A 467 -13.67 -11.10 -3.87
N TYR A 468 -12.71 -12.02 -3.90
CA TYR A 468 -11.77 -12.21 -5.00
C TYR A 468 -12.32 -13.03 -6.18
N GLU A 469 -13.59 -13.45 -6.15
CA GLU A 469 -14.19 -14.15 -7.27
C GLU A 469 -14.21 -13.27 -8.53
N PRO A 470 -13.76 -13.79 -9.69
CA PRO A 470 -13.72 -13.04 -10.94
C PRO A 470 -15.12 -12.80 -11.49
N GLY A 471 -15.25 -11.80 -12.37
CA GLY A 471 -16.49 -11.54 -13.13
C GLY A 471 -17.55 -10.72 -12.39
N ILE A 472 -17.35 -10.35 -11.13
CA ILE A 472 -18.23 -9.42 -10.42
C ILE A 472 -18.01 -8.00 -11.00
N ALA A 473 -19.09 -7.38 -11.48
CA ALA A 473 -19.09 -6.03 -12.05
C ALA A 473 -18.70 -4.96 -11.02
N LEU A 474 -18.11 -3.87 -11.50
CA LEU A 474 -17.64 -2.77 -10.64
C LEU A 474 -18.77 -2.13 -9.83
N ASP A 475 -19.94 -1.90 -10.43
CA ASP A 475 -21.10 -1.32 -9.74
C ASP A 475 -21.52 -2.18 -8.55
N THR A 476 -21.57 -3.51 -8.74
CA THR A 476 -21.86 -4.46 -7.65
C THR A 476 -20.79 -4.42 -6.55
N ARG A 477 -19.51 -4.22 -6.91
CA ARG A 477 -18.44 -4.05 -5.92
C ARG A 477 -18.59 -2.74 -5.14
N ILE A 478 -18.95 -1.64 -5.80
CA ILE A 478 -19.19 -0.37 -5.11
C ILE A 478 -20.35 -0.50 -4.13
N GLU A 479 -21.47 -1.11 -4.54
CA GLU A 479 -22.59 -1.39 -3.65
C GLU A 479 -22.19 -2.27 -2.46
N GLY A 480 -21.42 -3.34 -2.71
CA GLY A 480 -20.90 -4.21 -1.66
C GLY A 480 -20.00 -3.48 -0.66
N LEU A 481 -19.11 -2.60 -1.14
CA LEU A 481 -18.27 -1.78 -0.28
C LEU A 481 -19.09 -0.81 0.57
N CYS A 482 -20.10 -0.18 -0.03
CA CYS A 482 -21.01 0.72 0.68
C CYS A 482 -21.79 -0.01 1.77
N LEU A 483 -22.31 -1.21 1.48
CA LEU A 483 -23.01 -2.04 2.46
C LEU A 483 -22.08 -2.46 3.59
N LEU A 484 -20.86 -2.90 3.28
CA LEU A 484 -19.87 -3.30 4.28
C LEU A 484 -19.55 -2.18 5.28
N ILE A 485 -19.39 -0.94 4.80
CA ILE A 485 -19.12 0.22 5.67
C ILE A 485 -20.41 0.65 6.41
N GLN A 486 -21.58 0.54 5.76
CA GLN A 486 -22.87 0.81 6.40
C GLN A 486 -23.14 -0.13 7.57
N GLU A 487 -22.81 -1.43 7.44
CA GLU A 487 -22.94 -2.42 8.52
C GLU A 487 -22.10 -2.06 9.76
N LEU A 488 -20.91 -1.48 9.57
CA LEU A 488 -20.12 -0.95 10.69
C LEU A 488 -20.84 0.22 11.39
N SER A 489 -21.53 1.07 10.64
CA SER A 489 -22.29 2.19 11.20
C SER A 489 -23.53 1.75 11.99
N GLU A 490 -24.14 0.63 11.61
CA GLU A 490 -25.35 0.07 12.23
C GLU A 490 -25.03 -0.90 13.37
N SER A 491 -23.79 -1.38 13.43
CA SER A 491 -23.31 -2.27 14.48
C SER A 491 -23.50 -1.68 15.87
N SER A 492 -23.84 -2.54 16.84
CA SER A 492 -23.91 -2.12 18.24
C SER A 492 -22.53 -1.71 18.75
N ASN A 493 -22.47 -0.85 19.77
CA ASN A 493 -21.19 -0.40 20.34
C ASN A 493 -20.41 -1.61 20.90
N THR A 494 -21.10 -2.61 21.46
CA THR A 494 -20.48 -3.88 21.87
C THR A 494 -19.90 -4.64 20.68
N GLY A 495 -20.62 -4.73 19.55
CA GLY A 495 -20.13 -5.39 18.34
C GLY A 495 -18.86 -4.74 17.80
N LEU A 496 -18.86 -3.41 17.65
CA LEU A 496 -17.68 -2.68 17.20
C LEU A 496 -16.51 -2.79 18.18
N GLN A 497 -16.79 -2.75 19.48
CA GLN A 497 -15.78 -2.97 20.52
C GLN A 497 -15.14 -4.36 20.39
N THR A 498 -15.93 -5.40 20.11
CA THR A 498 -15.41 -6.75 19.87
C THR A 498 -14.57 -6.81 18.60
N LEU A 499 -15.00 -6.18 17.50
CA LEU A 499 -14.22 -6.14 16.27
C LEU A 499 -12.87 -5.44 16.47
N LEU A 500 -12.86 -4.28 17.14
CA LEU A 500 -11.64 -3.55 17.48
C LEU A 500 -10.72 -4.41 18.37
N GLN A 501 -11.29 -5.07 19.39
CA GLN A 501 -10.53 -5.96 20.27
C GLN A 501 -9.86 -7.09 19.48
N THR A 502 -10.60 -7.74 18.57
CA THR A 502 -10.09 -8.83 17.74
C THR A 502 -8.96 -8.36 16.83
N ASP A 503 -9.10 -7.19 16.19
CA ASP A 503 -8.05 -6.59 15.37
C ASP A 503 -6.79 -6.29 16.19
N VAL A 504 -6.94 -5.56 17.30
CA VAL A 504 -5.83 -5.20 18.18
C VAL A 504 -5.11 -6.43 18.72
N SER A 505 -5.85 -7.42 19.22
CA SER A 505 -5.28 -8.65 19.76
C SER A 505 -4.58 -9.49 18.68
N SER A 506 -5.20 -9.68 17.50
CA SER A 506 -4.61 -10.49 16.42
C SER A 506 -3.34 -9.84 15.84
N THR A 507 -3.35 -8.51 15.68
CA THR A 507 -2.18 -7.73 15.24
C THR A 507 -1.05 -7.83 16.26
N ASN A 508 -1.33 -7.60 17.55
CA ASN A 508 -0.31 -7.67 18.60
C ASN A 508 0.23 -9.09 18.82
N ALA A 509 -0.60 -10.13 18.65
CA ALA A 509 -0.15 -11.52 18.69
C ALA A 509 0.80 -11.83 17.52
N SER A 510 0.49 -11.34 16.32
CA SER A 510 1.35 -11.49 15.14
C SER A 510 2.70 -10.78 15.33
N ARG A 511 2.68 -9.56 15.89
CA ARG A 511 3.91 -8.82 16.25
C ARG A 511 4.73 -9.54 17.31
N LEU A 512 4.10 -10.09 18.34
CA LEU A 512 4.80 -10.85 19.39
C LEU A 512 5.50 -12.07 18.80
N LYS A 513 4.82 -12.80 17.90
CA LYS A 513 5.42 -13.92 17.16
C LYS A 513 6.64 -13.47 16.35
N ALA A 514 6.53 -12.37 15.60
CA ALA A 514 7.63 -11.83 14.79
C ALA A 514 8.83 -11.42 15.65
N ILE A 515 8.59 -10.63 16.71
CA ILE A 515 9.63 -10.20 17.66
C ILE A 515 10.30 -11.39 18.35
N SER A 516 9.53 -12.39 18.78
CA SER A 516 10.07 -13.59 19.44
C SER A 516 10.97 -14.39 18.51
N ALA A 517 10.55 -14.58 17.25
CA ALA A 517 11.37 -15.25 16.24
C ALA A 517 12.66 -14.45 15.98
N GLN A 518 12.55 -13.13 15.82
CA GLN A 518 13.71 -12.27 15.60
C GLN A 518 14.66 -12.27 16.80
N PHE A 519 14.15 -12.34 18.03
CA PHE A 519 14.97 -12.44 19.24
C PHE A 519 15.77 -13.75 19.30
N GLN A 520 15.15 -14.86 18.92
CA GLN A 520 15.82 -16.16 18.84
C GLN A 520 16.96 -16.12 17.82
N THR A 521 16.71 -15.61 16.61
CA THR A 521 17.73 -15.45 15.57
C THR A 521 18.84 -14.49 16.01
N ALA A 522 18.49 -13.35 16.59
CA ALA A 522 19.46 -12.36 17.06
C ALA A 522 20.36 -12.92 18.18
N SER A 523 19.81 -13.73 19.08
CA SER A 523 20.55 -14.36 20.17
C SER A 523 21.53 -15.42 19.66
N GLN A 524 21.10 -16.26 18.71
CA GLN A 524 21.98 -17.25 18.06
C GLN A 524 23.15 -16.60 17.32
N ASN A 525 22.89 -15.44 16.70
CA ASN A 525 23.90 -14.68 15.96
C ASN A 525 24.73 -13.73 16.83
N GLN A 526 24.57 -13.75 18.16
CA GLN A 526 25.28 -12.88 19.10
C GLN A 526 25.15 -11.38 18.73
N ALA A 527 23.94 -10.96 18.38
CA ALA A 527 23.66 -9.57 18.03
C ALA A 527 23.93 -8.62 19.21
N PRO A 528 24.14 -7.32 18.95
CA PRO A 528 24.36 -6.31 19.98
C PRO A 528 23.29 -6.29 21.09
N GLN A 529 23.71 -6.00 22.33
CA GLN A 529 22.84 -6.09 23.51
C GLN A 529 21.69 -5.08 23.49
N ASP A 530 21.88 -3.90 22.90
CA ASP A 530 20.82 -2.89 22.72
C ASP A 530 19.68 -3.43 21.84
N TRP A 531 20.00 -4.15 20.77
CA TRP A 531 19.03 -4.81 19.91
C TRP A 531 18.28 -5.94 20.63
N LEU A 532 19.00 -6.79 21.36
CA LEU A 532 18.38 -7.84 22.17
C LEU A 532 17.44 -7.26 23.24
N ASN A 533 17.84 -6.15 23.87
CA ASN A 533 17.02 -5.45 24.86
C ASN A 533 15.75 -4.87 24.23
N TYR A 534 15.85 -4.23 23.05
CA TYR A 534 14.69 -3.70 22.33
C TYR A 534 13.67 -4.81 22.02
N LEU A 535 14.12 -5.94 21.48
CA LEU A 535 13.25 -7.07 21.17
C LEU A 535 12.62 -7.68 22.43
N GLN A 536 13.40 -7.85 23.50
CA GLN A 536 12.89 -8.38 24.78
C GLN A 536 11.87 -7.45 25.42
N GLN A 537 12.11 -6.13 25.40
CA GLN A 537 11.17 -5.12 25.89
C GLN A 537 9.87 -5.14 25.09
N GLY A 538 9.96 -5.15 23.75
CA GLY A 538 8.79 -5.25 22.89
C GLY A 538 8.00 -6.55 23.10
N ALA A 539 8.66 -7.69 23.30
CA ALA A 539 8.00 -8.96 23.61
C ALA A 539 7.26 -8.90 24.96
N ASN A 540 7.88 -8.29 25.98
CA ASN A 540 7.27 -8.11 27.30
C ASN A 540 6.06 -7.17 27.24
N GLU A 541 6.19 -6.04 26.52
CA GLU A 541 5.10 -5.08 26.32
C GLU A 541 3.90 -5.76 25.63
N LEU A 542 4.12 -6.43 24.50
CA LEU A 542 3.04 -7.09 23.76
C LEU A 542 2.39 -8.20 24.59
N SER A 543 3.17 -8.94 25.39
CA SER A 543 2.64 -9.95 26.31
C SER A 543 1.70 -9.34 27.35
N GLN A 544 2.02 -8.15 27.87
CA GLN A 544 1.16 -7.41 28.80
C GLN A 544 -0.09 -6.85 28.10
N VAL A 545 0.07 -6.24 26.93
CA VAL A 545 -1.04 -5.66 26.15
C VAL A 545 -2.05 -6.73 25.73
N LEU A 546 -1.61 -7.95 25.46
CA LEU A 546 -2.52 -9.06 25.14
C LEU A 546 -3.39 -9.52 26.33
N GLN A 547 -3.07 -9.13 27.57
CA GLN A 547 -3.87 -9.44 28.76
C GLN A 547 -4.93 -8.36 29.09
N ILE A 548 -4.93 -7.24 28.37
CA ILE A 548 -5.86 -6.12 28.60
C ILE A 548 -6.83 -5.96 27.43
N SER A 549 -8.03 -5.46 27.71
CA SER A 549 -8.96 -5.08 26.67
C SER A 549 -8.52 -3.80 25.96
N ALA A 550 -8.58 -3.80 24.63
CA ALA A 550 -8.43 -2.63 23.80
C ALA A 550 -9.52 -1.61 24.14
N SER A 551 -9.18 -0.32 24.15
CA SER A 551 -10.10 0.76 24.49
C SER A 551 -10.10 1.80 23.36
N PRO A 552 -11.26 2.09 22.75
CA PRO A 552 -11.38 3.09 21.67
C PRO A 552 -10.80 4.46 22.03
N SER A 553 -10.96 4.92 23.27
CA SER A 553 -10.40 6.19 23.75
C SER A 553 -8.87 6.21 23.85
N LYS A 554 -8.19 5.05 23.72
CA LYS A 554 -6.73 4.92 23.70
C LYS A 554 -6.14 4.90 22.29
N ILE A 555 -6.96 4.96 21.25
CA ILE A 555 -6.51 5.14 19.87
C ILE A 555 -5.81 6.51 19.76
N GLY A 556 -4.66 6.54 19.09
CA GLY A 556 -3.89 7.78 18.89
C GLY A 556 -4.70 8.83 18.14
N GLY A 557 -4.67 10.08 18.63
CA GLY A 557 -5.39 11.22 18.02
C GLY A 557 -6.81 11.44 18.55
N ILE A 558 -7.34 10.55 19.40
CA ILE A 558 -8.60 10.77 20.10
C ILE A 558 -8.39 11.76 21.27
N PRO A 559 -9.26 12.78 21.45
CA PRO A 559 -9.17 13.68 22.60
C PRO A 559 -9.33 12.92 23.94
N GLU A 560 -8.44 13.17 24.91
CA GLU A 560 -8.42 12.44 26.21
C GLU A 560 -9.75 12.48 26.98
N ARG A 561 -10.56 13.52 26.76
CA ARG A 561 -11.87 13.70 27.39
C ARG A 561 -12.98 12.83 26.79
N MET A 562 -12.74 12.16 25.66
CA MET A 562 -13.74 11.36 24.95
C MET A 562 -13.74 9.93 25.49
N GLY A 563 -14.85 9.51 26.10
CA GLY A 563 -15.02 8.12 26.56
C GLY A 563 -15.30 7.16 25.41
N ASP A 564 -15.04 5.86 25.62
CA ASP A 564 -15.15 4.81 24.61
C ASP A 564 -16.49 4.81 23.84
N GLY A 565 -17.61 4.97 24.54
CA GLY A 565 -18.93 5.05 23.91
C GLY A 565 -19.06 6.20 22.91
N ALA A 566 -18.57 7.39 23.27
CA ALA A 566 -18.61 8.56 22.39
C ALA A 566 -17.69 8.39 21.17
N VAL A 567 -16.53 7.73 21.33
CA VAL A 567 -15.63 7.40 20.21
C VAL A 567 -16.33 6.45 19.24
N LEU A 568 -16.99 5.41 19.75
CA LEU A 568 -17.71 4.44 18.93
C LEU A 568 -18.90 5.07 18.20
N ASP A 569 -19.69 5.91 18.89
CA ASP A 569 -20.81 6.63 18.27
C ASP A 569 -20.33 7.57 17.16
N GLN A 570 -19.20 8.27 17.37
CA GLN A 570 -18.59 9.11 16.36
C GLN A 570 -18.07 8.30 15.15
N ALA A 571 -17.43 7.16 15.41
CA ALA A 571 -16.95 6.27 14.35
C ALA A 571 -18.12 5.73 13.50
N LYS A 572 -19.24 5.38 14.13
CA LYS A 572 -20.47 4.96 13.44
C LYS A 572 -21.03 6.06 12.57
N ALA A 573 -21.13 7.28 13.09
CA ALA A 573 -21.60 8.43 12.31
C ALA A 573 -20.72 8.66 11.07
N TYR A 574 -19.40 8.62 11.22
CA TYR A 574 -18.46 8.73 10.11
C TYR A 574 -18.57 7.58 9.10
N ALA A 575 -18.75 6.34 9.57
CA ALA A 575 -18.96 5.21 8.68
C ALA A 575 -20.26 5.37 7.85
N ALA A 576 -21.36 5.80 8.47
CA ALA A 576 -22.62 6.05 7.78
C ALA A 576 -22.48 7.13 6.70
N GLU A 577 -21.87 8.27 7.05
CA GLU A 577 -21.67 9.36 6.10
C GLU A 577 -20.72 8.96 4.96
N PHE A 578 -19.65 8.22 5.27
CA PHE A 578 -18.72 7.76 4.25
C PHE A 578 -19.34 6.71 3.32
N ALA A 579 -20.14 5.77 3.85
CA ALA A 579 -20.93 4.85 3.03
C ALA A 579 -21.93 5.59 2.13
N GLY A 580 -22.56 6.64 2.65
CA GLY A 580 -23.40 7.55 1.87
C GLY A 580 -22.63 8.24 0.74
N ALA A 581 -21.44 8.76 1.04
CA ALA A 581 -20.58 9.43 0.07
C ALA A 581 -20.03 8.49 -1.01
N LEU A 582 -19.63 7.28 -0.64
CA LEU A 582 -19.18 6.24 -1.58
C LEU A 582 -20.28 5.85 -2.57
N ARG A 583 -21.53 5.75 -2.10
CA ARG A 583 -22.66 5.34 -2.93
C ARG A 583 -22.92 6.30 -4.08
N VAL A 584 -22.74 7.60 -3.85
CA VAL A 584 -23.00 8.67 -4.82
C VAL A 584 -21.72 9.20 -5.48
N TRP A 585 -20.56 8.60 -5.14
CA TRP A 585 -19.27 9.00 -5.68
C TRP A 585 -19.17 8.98 -7.21
N PRO A 586 -19.76 8.00 -7.94
CA PRO A 586 -19.76 8.04 -9.40
C PRO A 586 -20.44 9.31 -9.95
N GLU A 587 -21.61 9.69 -9.40
CA GLU A 587 -22.33 10.91 -9.80
C GLU A 587 -21.52 12.18 -9.50
N ILE A 588 -20.85 12.23 -8.33
CA ILE A 588 -19.98 13.36 -7.96
C ILE A 588 -18.82 13.50 -8.96
N ARG A 589 -18.22 12.39 -9.40
CA ARG A 589 -17.15 12.40 -10.41
C ARG A 589 -17.64 12.86 -11.77
N ASP A 590 -18.80 12.38 -12.21
CA ASP A 590 -19.39 12.78 -13.49
C ASP A 590 -19.68 14.29 -13.49
N ALA A 591 -20.23 14.83 -12.39
CA ALA A 591 -20.45 16.26 -12.22
C ALA A 591 -19.12 17.05 -12.23
N ALA A 592 -18.08 16.57 -11.54
CA ALA A 592 -16.76 17.21 -11.53
C ALA A 592 -16.12 17.25 -12.93
N SER A 593 -16.24 16.16 -13.70
CA SER A 593 -15.78 16.09 -15.08
C SER A 593 -16.49 17.14 -15.96
N ALA A 594 -17.82 17.25 -15.83
CA ALA A 594 -18.62 18.23 -16.55
C ALA A 594 -18.25 19.69 -16.17
N ILE A 595 -18.00 19.95 -14.89
CA ILE A 595 -17.55 21.28 -14.40
C ILE A 595 -16.19 21.64 -14.99
N ALA A 596 -15.25 20.69 -15.07
CA ALA A 596 -13.90 20.96 -15.60
C ALA A 596 -13.86 21.20 -17.13
N THR A 597 -14.90 20.78 -17.86
CA THR A 597 -15.00 21.00 -19.32
C THR A 597 -15.68 22.32 -19.71
N ASN A 598 -16.34 22.99 -18.77
CA ASN A 598 -16.98 24.30 -18.95
C ASN A 598 -16.08 25.42 -18.45
#